data_AF-A4K553-F1
#
_entry.id   AF-A4K553-F1
#
_cell.length_a   1.000
_cell.length_b   1.000
_cell.length_c   1.000
_cell.angle_alpha   90.00
_cell.angle_beta   90.00
_cell.angle_gamma   90.00
#
_symmetry.space_group_name_H-M   'P 1'
#
loop_
_entity.id
_entity.type
_entity.pdbx_description
1 polymer ?
#
loop_
_entity_poly.entity_id
_entity_poly.type
_entity_poly.pdbx_seq_one_letter_code
_entity_poly.pdbx_strand_id
1 'polypeptide(L)'
;TSLQMAEKFSKLYDQLLQSYQQKMLNTSSLLKQLNEQFSWVSQLANLTQNDDRYYLQVTTVNSHGSDPSVPSGLTKVVVKLFDSYPITLIIPQEVSDPKFMETVAEEALQ
;
A
#
# COMPACT_ATOMS: atom_id res chain seq x y z
N THR A 1 50.44 -15.81 -18.42
CA THR A 1 50.32 -15.64 -19.89
C THR A 1 49.06 -14.84 -20.22
N SER A 2 48.88 -14.36 -21.45
CA SER A 2 47.65 -13.64 -21.86
C SER A 2 46.37 -14.46 -21.62
N LEU A 3 46.44 -15.79 -21.80
CA LEU A 3 45.33 -16.72 -21.55
C LEU A 3 44.83 -16.70 -20.11
N GLN A 4 45.71 -16.78 -19.12
CA GLN A 4 45.32 -16.73 -17.70
C GLN A 4 44.66 -15.41 -17.32
N MET A 5 45.06 -14.30 -17.93
CA MET A 5 44.38 -13.02 -17.75
C MET A 5 42.98 -13.05 -18.37
N ALA A 6 42.82 -13.57 -19.59
CA ALA A 6 41.52 -13.69 -20.23
C ALA A 6 40.54 -14.54 -19.40
N GLU A 7 40.99 -15.68 -18.87
CA GLU A 7 40.18 -16.54 -17.99
C GLU A 7 39.78 -15.83 -16.69
N LYS A 8 40.72 -15.07 -16.08
CA LYS A 8 40.43 -14.28 -14.88
C LYS A 8 39.36 -13.22 -15.16
N PHE A 9 39.48 -12.49 -16.28
CA PHE A 9 38.50 -11.47 -16.65
C PHE A 9 37.14 -12.07 -16.99
N SER A 10 37.10 -13.23 -17.67
CA SER A 10 35.83 -13.93 -17.92
C SER A 10 35.12 -14.27 -16.61
N LYS A 11 35.83 -14.85 -15.64
CA LYS A 11 35.25 -15.18 -14.32
C LYS A 11 34.74 -13.94 -13.57
N LEU A 12 35.51 -12.84 -13.61
CA LEU A 12 35.09 -11.58 -12.98
C LEU A 12 33.84 -11.00 -13.65
N TYR A 13 33.76 -11.10 -14.98
CA TYR A 13 32.58 -10.66 -15.72
C TYR A 13 31.35 -11.50 -15.38
N ASP A 14 31.48 -12.83 -15.35
CA ASP A 14 30.38 -13.74 -15.00
C ASP A 14 29.87 -13.47 -13.58
N GLN A 15 30.78 -13.25 -12.62
CA GLN A 15 30.43 -12.88 -11.25
C GLN A 15 29.70 -11.53 -11.18
N LEU A 16 30.17 -10.54 -11.95
CA LEU A 16 29.53 -9.23 -12.00
C LEU A 16 28.14 -9.31 -12.62
N LEU A 17 27.99 -10.05 -13.73
CA LEU A 17 26.72 -10.26 -14.42
C LEU A 17 25.71 -10.94 -13.50
N GLN A 18 26.11 -12.00 -12.80
CA GLN A 18 25.26 -12.72 -11.86
C GLN A 18 24.82 -11.81 -10.70
N SER A 19 25.73 -11.00 -10.15
CA SER A 19 25.38 -10.02 -9.11
C SER A 19 24.37 -8.99 -9.60
N TYR A 20 24.54 -8.50 -10.84
CA TYR A 20 23.63 -7.54 -11.45
C TYR A 20 22.24 -8.13 -11.67
N GLN A 21 22.15 -9.35 -12.19
CA GLN A 21 20.90 -10.08 -12.37
C GLN A 21 20.15 -10.26 -11.05
N GLN A 22 20.84 -10.66 -9.99
CA GLN A 22 20.21 -10.83 -8.69
C GLN A 22 19.68 -9.51 -8.12
N LYS A 23 20.44 -8.41 -8.24
CA LYS A 23 19.98 -7.08 -7.83
C LYS A 23 18.73 -6.66 -8.58
N MET A 24 18.71 -6.86 -9.90
CA MET A 24 17.54 -6.54 -10.74
C MET A 24 16.30 -7.33 -10.30
N LEU A 25 16.43 -8.63 -10.06
CA LEU A 25 15.33 -9.48 -9.58
C LEU A 25 14.80 -9.01 -8.22
N ASN A 26 15.70 -8.71 -7.28
CA ASN A 26 15.33 -8.21 -5.96
C ASN A 26 14.60 -6.86 -6.06
N THR A 27 15.12 -5.93 -6.87
CA THR A 27 14.49 -4.63 -7.12
C THR A 27 13.12 -4.78 -7.78
N SER A 28 12.97 -5.66 -8.77
CA SER A 28 11.68 -5.92 -9.42
C SER A 28 10.65 -6.48 -8.43
N SER A 29 11.08 -7.37 -7.54
CA SER A 29 10.22 -7.91 -6.49
C SER A 29 9.76 -6.81 -5.53
N LEU A 30 10.68 -5.95 -5.09
CA LEU A 30 10.36 -4.83 -4.22
C LEU A 30 9.39 -3.84 -4.89
N LEU A 31 9.61 -3.50 -6.16
CA LEU A 31 8.71 -2.63 -6.91
C LEU A 31 7.30 -3.24 -7.04
N LYS A 32 7.21 -4.56 -7.26
CA LYS A 32 5.93 -5.26 -7.29
C LYS A 32 5.23 -5.18 -5.93
N GLN A 33 5.93 -5.43 -4.84
CA GLN A 33 5.38 -5.31 -3.47
C GLN A 33 4.88 -3.90 -3.17
N LEU A 34 5.66 -2.87 -3.52
CA LEU A 34 5.25 -1.48 -3.36
C LEU A 34 4.01 -1.15 -4.20
N ASN A 35 3.97 -1.62 -5.45
CA ASN A 35 2.80 -1.43 -6.31
C ASN A 35 1.56 -2.13 -5.72
N GLU A 36 1.69 -3.37 -5.24
CA GLU A 36 0.59 -4.10 -4.60
C GLU A 36 0.09 -3.35 -3.35
N GLN A 37 0.99 -2.91 -2.47
CA GLN A 37 0.63 -2.22 -1.22
C GLN A 37 0.06 -0.82 -1.39
N PHE A 38 0.44 -0.10 -2.45
CA PHE A 38 0.12 1.33 -2.59
C PHE A 38 -0.63 1.67 -3.89
N SER A 39 -1.06 0.68 -4.67
CA SER A 39 -1.85 0.91 -5.89
C SER A 39 -3.13 1.73 -5.62
N TRP A 40 -3.76 1.53 -4.46
CA TRP A 40 -4.94 2.27 -4.02
C TRP A 40 -4.69 3.79 -3.92
N VAL A 41 -3.47 4.23 -3.60
CA VAL A 41 -3.11 5.67 -3.51
C VAL A 41 -3.23 6.34 -4.88
N SER A 42 -2.78 5.65 -5.93
CA SER A 42 -2.85 6.16 -7.30
C SER A 42 -4.30 6.18 -7.82
N GLN A 43 -5.10 5.17 -7.46
CA GLN A 43 -6.52 5.12 -7.80
C GLN A 43 -7.28 6.27 -7.12
N LEU A 44 -7.01 6.51 -5.84
CA LEU A 44 -7.58 7.63 -5.10
C LEU A 44 -7.16 8.97 -5.71
N ALA A 45 -5.85 9.15 -6.01
CA ALA A 45 -5.34 10.37 -6.62
C ALA A 45 -6.01 10.69 -7.97
N ASN A 46 -6.28 9.67 -8.79
CA ASN A 46 -6.99 9.84 -10.07
C ASN A 46 -8.42 10.35 -9.90
N LEU A 47 -9.13 9.87 -8.87
CA LEU A 47 -10.49 10.33 -8.55
C LEU A 47 -10.51 11.75 -7.98
N THR A 48 -9.41 12.17 -7.34
CA THR A 48 -9.25 13.51 -6.76
C THR A 48 -8.79 14.58 -7.78
N GLN A 49 -8.60 14.24 -9.06
CA GLN A 49 -8.13 15.18 -10.09
C GLN A 49 -9.17 16.24 -10.48
N ASN A 50 -10.46 15.99 -10.21
CA ASN A 50 -11.52 16.99 -10.42
C ASN A 50 -11.75 17.80 -9.13
N ASP A 51 -11.73 19.12 -9.29
CA ASP A 51 -11.59 20.16 -8.26
C ASP A 51 -12.84 20.37 -7.38
N ASP A 52 -13.25 19.36 -6.63
CA ASP A 52 -14.30 19.47 -5.61
C ASP A 52 -13.74 19.15 -4.22
N ARG A 53 -12.99 20.12 -3.70
CA ARG A 53 -12.64 20.54 -2.31
C ARG A 53 -12.78 19.64 -1.05
N TYR A 54 -13.17 18.36 -1.11
CA TYR A 54 -13.29 17.49 0.08
C TYR A 54 -12.89 16.04 -0.21
N TYR A 55 -11.59 15.75 -0.17
CA TYR A 55 -11.05 14.51 -0.74
C TYR A 55 -11.18 13.27 0.17
N LEU A 56 -11.21 13.43 1.50
CA LEU A 56 -11.49 12.39 2.49
C LEU A 56 -11.75 13.07 3.84
N GLN A 57 -12.95 12.96 4.40
CA GLN A 57 -13.27 13.50 5.71
C GLN A 57 -13.69 12.38 6.67
N VAL A 58 -12.76 11.98 7.55
CA VAL A 58 -13.10 11.13 8.68
C VAL A 58 -13.85 11.99 9.69
N THR A 59 -15.15 11.76 9.82
CA THR A 59 -16.02 12.62 10.63
C THR A 59 -16.12 12.12 12.07
N THR A 60 -16.03 10.81 12.28
CA THR A 60 -16.14 10.21 13.61
C THR A 60 -15.41 8.88 13.66
N VAL A 61 -14.58 8.70 14.69
CA VAL A 61 -13.94 7.42 15.03
C VAL A 61 -14.39 7.03 16.42
N ASN A 62 -15.20 5.97 16.53
CA ASN A 62 -15.65 5.45 17.81
C ASN A 62 -14.86 4.18 18.13
N SER A 63 -13.92 4.31 19.06
CA SER A 63 -13.15 3.18 19.59
C SER A 63 -13.98 2.36 20.57
N HIS A 64 -13.48 1.16 20.87
CA HIS A 64 -13.99 0.28 21.92
C HIS A 64 -14.39 1.07 23.18
N GLY A 65 -15.63 0.84 23.66
CA GLY A 65 -16.19 1.45 24.87
C GLY A 65 -17.08 2.68 24.67
N SER A 66 -17.11 3.28 23.47
CA SER A 66 -17.88 4.51 23.21
C SER A 66 -19.22 4.32 22.48
N ASP A 67 -19.42 3.21 21.77
CA ASP A 67 -20.68 2.82 21.14
C ASP A 67 -21.06 1.39 21.57
N PRO A 68 -22.16 1.18 22.32
CA PRO A 68 -22.57 -0.14 22.81
C PRO A 68 -23.05 -1.09 21.70
N SER A 69 -23.27 -0.58 20.48
CA SER A 69 -23.62 -1.40 19.31
C SER A 69 -22.41 -2.07 18.63
N VAL A 70 -21.18 -1.71 19.04
CA VAL A 70 -19.94 -2.21 18.42
C VAL A 70 -19.38 -3.38 19.25
N PRO A 71 -19.20 -4.58 18.65
CA PRO A 71 -18.60 -5.72 19.34
C PRO A 71 -17.20 -5.43 19.88
N SER A 72 -16.85 -6.07 20.99
CA SER A 72 -15.51 -5.96 21.57
C SER A 72 -14.42 -6.34 20.57
N GLY A 73 -13.36 -5.54 20.47
CA GLY A 73 -12.28 -5.73 19.50
C GLY A 73 -12.52 -5.12 18.12
N LEU A 74 -13.62 -4.38 17.91
CA LEU A 74 -13.92 -3.65 16.67
C LEU A 74 -14.02 -2.14 16.92
N THR A 75 -13.74 -1.36 15.89
CA THR A 75 -13.82 0.10 15.84
C THR A 75 -14.78 0.49 14.73
N LYS A 76 -15.72 1.39 15.04
CA LYS A 76 -16.65 1.93 14.06
C LYS A 76 -16.10 3.25 13.54
N VAL A 77 -15.88 3.32 12.24
CA VAL A 77 -15.37 4.50 11.55
C VAL A 77 -16.43 5.00 10.60
N VAL A 78 -16.83 6.26 10.74
CA VAL A 78 -17.72 6.90 9.78
C VAL A 78 -16.86 7.79 8.87
N VAL A 79 -16.78 7.38 7.62
CA VAL A 79 -16.00 8.07 6.59
C VAL A 79 -16.97 8.74 5.63
N LYS A 80 -16.73 10.01 5.33
CA LYS A 80 -17.39 10.69 4.23
C LYS A 80 -16.33 10.97 3.16
N LEU A 81 -16.57 10.46 1.95
CA LEU A 81 -15.70 10.70 0.81
C LEU A 81 -16.42 11.66 -0.12
N PHE A 82 -15.81 12.81 -0.39
CA PHE A 82 -16.39 13.78 -1.30
C PHE A 82 -17.83 14.17 -0.86
N ASP A 83 -18.75 14.24 -1.80
CA ASP A 83 -20.17 14.52 -1.59
C ASP A 83 -21.02 13.24 -1.38
N SER A 84 -20.40 12.09 -1.14
CA SER A 84 -21.11 10.84 -0.94
C SER A 84 -21.90 10.82 0.37
N TYR A 85 -22.89 9.93 0.44
CA TYR A 85 -23.48 9.56 1.72
C TYR A 85 -22.41 8.97 2.64
N PRO A 86 -22.40 9.30 3.94
CA PRO A 86 -21.41 8.76 4.88
C PRO A 86 -21.47 7.23 4.91
N ILE A 87 -20.30 6.61 4.79
CA ILE A 87 -20.14 5.16 4.84
C ILE A 87 -19.71 4.79 6.26
N THR A 88 -20.35 3.76 6.83
CA THR A 88 -20.01 3.25 8.16
C THR A 88 -19.21 1.97 8.00
N LEU A 89 -17.96 1.98 8.45
CA LEU A 89 -17.03 0.85 8.40
C LEU A 89 -16.88 0.26 9.80
N ILE A 90 -16.88 -1.08 9.89
CA ILE A 90 -16.56 -1.81 11.12
C ILE A 90 -15.22 -2.52 10.90
N ILE A 91 -14.21 -2.09 11.65
CA ILE A 91 -12.82 -2.49 11.40
C ILE A 91 -12.24 -3.12 12.68
N PRO A 92 -11.39 -4.15 12.60
CA PRO A 92 -10.69 -4.68 13.78
C PRO A 92 -9.91 -3.59 14.54
N GLN A 93 -9.86 -3.69 15.87
CA GLN A 93 -9.17 -2.73 16.75
C GLN A 93 -7.65 -2.75 16.58
N GLU A 94 -7.10 -3.86 16.12
CA GLU A 94 -5.67 -4.03 15.87
C GLU A 94 -5.45 -4.17 14.36
N VAL A 95 -5.24 -3.04 13.70
CA VAL A 95 -4.78 -3.00 12.31
C VAL A 95 -3.38 -2.41 12.32
N SER A 96 -2.39 -3.29 12.30
CA SER A 96 -1.02 -2.88 12.00
C SER A 96 -0.90 -2.63 10.50
N ASP A 97 -0.16 -1.59 10.12
CA ASP A 97 0.37 -1.37 8.75
C ASP A 97 -0.70 -0.94 7.70
N PRO A 98 -0.32 -0.55 6.45
CA PRO A 98 -1.13 0.24 5.49
C PRO A 98 -2.44 -0.40 5.05
N LYS A 99 -2.69 -1.64 5.48
CA LYS A 99 -3.91 -2.41 5.28
C LYS A 99 -5.16 -1.71 5.83
N PHE A 100 -5.02 -0.93 6.91
CA PHE A 100 -6.12 -0.09 7.42
C PHE A 100 -6.58 0.92 6.36
N MET A 101 -5.63 1.67 5.80
CA MET A 101 -5.93 2.70 4.81
C MET A 101 -6.37 2.09 3.49
N GLU A 102 -5.84 0.93 3.11
CA GLU A 102 -6.29 0.14 1.96
C GLU A 102 -7.76 -0.27 2.11
N THR A 103 -8.17 -0.88 3.23
CA THR A 103 -9.58 -1.26 3.46
C THR A 103 -10.52 -0.06 3.46
N VAL A 104 -10.12 1.04 4.10
CA VAL A 104 -10.89 2.29 4.07
C VAL A 104 -11.02 2.82 2.64
N ALA A 105 -9.95 2.75 1.83
CA ALA A 105 -9.97 3.17 0.44
C ALA A 105 -10.77 2.23 -0.47
N GLU A 106 -10.72 0.91 -0.29
CA GLU A 106 -11.50 -0.04 -1.08
C GLU A 106 -13.01 0.11 -0.86
N GLU A 107 -13.43 0.19 0.41
CA GLU A 107 -14.84 0.41 0.77
C GLU A 107 -15.33 1.80 0.34
N ALA A 108 -14.41 2.75 0.22
CA ALA A 108 -14.69 4.08 -0.32
C ALA A 108 -14.93 4.11 -1.83
N LEU A 109 -14.42 3.11 -2.56
CA LEU A 109 -14.47 3.03 -4.02
C LEU A 109 -15.70 2.25 -4.54
N GLN A 110 -16.45 1.58 -3.65
CA GLN A 110 -17.69 0.85 -3.97
C GLN A 110 -18.93 1.75 -3.89
#